data_AF-A0A1Z4N448-F1
#
_entry.id   AF-A0A1Z4N448-F1
#
_cell.length_a   1.000
_cell.length_b   1.000
_cell.length_c   1.000
_cell.angle_alpha   90.00
_cell.angle_beta   90.00
_cell.angle_gamma   90.00
#
_symmetry.space_group_name_H-M   'P 1'
#
loop_
_entity.id
_entity.type
_entity.pdbx_description
1 polymer ?
#
loop_
_entity_poly.entity_id
_entity_poly.type
_entity_poly.pdbx_seq_one_letter_code
_entity_poly.pdbx_strand_id
1 'polypeptide(L)'
;MTYYTKKDLEREYKIADTTVYRTLKACGLSTARRKYTAEEITTRFKVARQMFEERYTVKDVAEHFEKYLELRAMNVPSHTTLS
;
A
#
# COMPACT_ATOMS: atom_id res chain seq x y z
N MET A 1 16.98 -7.93 3.73
CA MET A 1 15.63 -7.39 3.45
C MET A 1 14.82 -7.42 4.72
N THR A 2 14.34 -6.25 5.18
CA THR A 2 13.49 -6.14 6.36
C THR A 2 12.04 -6.38 5.94
N TYR A 3 11.37 -7.31 6.62
CA TYR A 3 9.97 -7.63 6.38
C TYR A 3 9.15 -7.20 7.60
N TYR A 4 7.98 -6.65 7.34
CA TYR A 4 7.01 -6.22 8.34
C TYR A 4 5.82 -7.17 8.35
N THR A 5 5.38 -7.56 9.54
CA THR A 5 4.09 -8.23 9.74
C THR A 5 3.02 -7.21 10.13
N LYS A 6 1.75 -7.62 10.13
CA LYS A 6 0.65 -6.77 10.64
C LYS A 6 0.92 -6.32 12.08
N LYS A 7 1.40 -7.23 12.93
CA LYS A 7 1.76 -6.93 14.33
C LYS A 7 2.89 -5.91 14.44
N ASP A 8 3.87 -5.93 13.55
CA ASP A 8 4.93 -4.91 13.54
C ASP A 8 4.34 -3.54 13.20
N LEU A 9 3.46 -3.47 12.20
CA LEU A 9 2.79 -2.23 11.81
C LEU A 9 1.87 -1.70 12.91
N GLU A 10 1.13 -2.58 13.60
CA GLU A 10 0.32 -2.20 14.76
C GLU A 10 1.16 -1.55 15.86
N ARG A 11 2.32 -2.14 16.17
CA ARG A 11 3.23 -1.63 17.21
C ARG A 11 3.93 -0.35 16.79
N GLU A 12 4.42 -0.29 15.55
CA GLU A 12 5.19 0.82 15.02
C GLU A 12 4.32 2.07 14.86
N TYR A 13 3.12 1.92 14.28
CA TYR A 13 2.20 3.03 14.05
C TYR A 13 1.21 3.24 15.19
N LYS A 14 1.25 2.41 16.24
CA LYS A 14 0.33 2.44 17.40
C LYS A 14 -1.14 2.49 16.99
N ILE A 15 -1.51 1.64 16.04
CA ILE A 15 -2.87 1.53 15.51
C ILE A 15 -3.40 0.11 15.71
N ALA A 16 -4.73 -0.03 15.74
CA ALA A 16 -5.37 -1.32 15.86
C ALA A 16 -5.19 -2.19 14.59
N ASP A 17 -5.17 -3.52 14.74
CA ASP A 17 -5.19 -4.49 13.63
C ASP A 17 -6.26 -4.15 12.58
N THR A 18 -7.46 -3.77 13.03
CA THR A 18 -8.56 -3.41 12.12
C THR A 18 -8.23 -2.19 11.25
N THR A 19 -7.48 -1.23 11.79
CA THR A 19 -6.98 -0.07 11.05
C THR A 19 -5.86 -0.47 10.10
N VAL A 20 -4.91 -1.31 10.54
CA VAL A 20 -3.84 -1.85 9.68
C VAL A 20 -4.45 -2.58 8.49
N TYR A 21 -5.43 -3.45 8.73
CA TYR A 21 -6.14 -4.20 7.71
C TYR A 21 -6.82 -3.28 6.69
N ARG A 22 -7.51 -2.24 7.16
CA ARG A 22 -8.17 -1.24 6.29
C ARG A 22 -7.17 -0.47 5.46
N THR A 23 -6.06 -0.02 6.05
CA THR A 23 -5.00 0.71 5.34
C THR A 23 -4.32 -0.18 4.30
N LEU A 24 -4.01 -1.44 4.63
CA LEU A 24 -3.45 -2.41 3.68
C LEU A 24 -4.39 -2.63 2.48
N LYS A 25 -5.69 -2.81 2.75
CA LYS A 25 -6.70 -2.96 1.70
C LYS A 25 -6.81 -1.71 0.83
N ALA A 26 -6.82 -0.52 1.45
CA ALA A 26 -6.90 0.75 0.74
C ALA A 26 -5.69 1.01 -0.15
N CYS A 27 -4.49 0.65 0.28
CA CYS A 27 -3.28 0.83 -0.52
C CYS A 27 -3.01 -0.28 -1.54
N GLY A 28 -4.00 -1.14 -1.81
CA GLY A 28 -3.89 -2.24 -2.78
C GLY A 28 -2.93 -3.36 -2.37
N LEU A 29 -2.59 -3.48 -1.08
CA LEU A 29 -1.78 -4.59 -0.58
C LEU A 29 -2.67 -5.77 -0.19
N SER A 30 -2.27 -6.97 -0.60
CA SER A 30 -3.01 -8.18 -0.26
C SER A 30 -2.94 -8.46 1.23
N THR A 31 -4.09 -8.47 1.91
CA THR A 31 -4.22 -8.75 3.34
C THR A 31 -4.04 -10.24 3.68
N ALA A 32 -4.03 -11.11 2.66
CA ALA A 32 -3.72 -12.54 2.80
C ALA A 32 -2.23 -12.78 3.08
N ARG A 33 -1.36 -11.82 2.73
CA ARG A 33 0.08 -11.92 2.95
C ARG A 33 0.39 -11.74 4.43
N ARG A 34 1.32 -12.55 4.94
CA ARG A 34 1.82 -12.46 6.33
C ARG A 34 2.99 -11.49 6.48
N LYS A 35 3.70 -11.21 5.39
CA LYS A 35 4.92 -10.40 5.36
C LYS A 35 4.88 -9.40 4.19
N TYR A 36 5.25 -8.17 4.48
CA TYR A 36 5.35 -7.05 3.55
C TYR A 36 6.78 -6.53 3.54
N THR A 37 7.29 -6.09 2.40
CA THR A 37 8.65 -5.52 2.36
C THR A 37 8.67 -4.09 2.89
N ALA A 38 9.82 -3.65 3.41
CA ALA A 38 10.02 -2.26 3.83
C ALA A 38 9.65 -1.25 2.72
N GLU A 39 9.92 -1.59 1.47
CA GLU A 39 9.58 -0.77 0.31
C GLU A 39 8.06 -0.65 0.12
N GLU A 40 7.32 -1.76 0.21
CA GLU A 40 5.84 -1.74 0.14
C GLU A 40 5.24 -0.89 1.27
N ILE A 41 5.79 -1.01 2.49
CA ILE A 41 5.34 -0.22 3.63
C ILE A 41 5.65 1.27 3.43
N THR A 42 6.86 1.61 3.01
CA THR A 42 7.29 3.00 2.86
C THR A 42 6.59 3.69 1.70
N THR A 43 6.45 3.01 0.57
CA THR A 43 5.87 3.60 -0.66
C THR A 43 4.34 3.58 -0.66
N ARG A 44 3.70 2.63 0.04
CA ARG A 44 2.23 2.49 0.04
C ARG A 44 1.61 2.72 1.40
N PHE A 45 1.98 1.92 2.39
CA PHE A 45 1.31 1.95 3.70
C PHE A 45 1.49 3.31 4.40
N LYS A 46 2.72 3.84 4.43
CA LYS A 46 3.03 5.14 5.03
C LYS A 46 2.29 6.28 4.33
N VAL A 47 2.28 6.29 3.00
CA VAL A 47 1.57 7.30 2.20
C VAL A 47 0.07 7.23 2.46
N ALA A 48 -0.52 6.03 2.49
CA ALA A 48 -1.92 5.85 2.84
C ALA A 48 -2.25 6.40 4.25
N ARG A 49 -1.36 6.19 5.23
CA ARG A 49 -1.51 6.76 6.58
C ARG A 49 -1.47 8.28 6.57
N GLN A 50 -0.54 8.90 5.84
CA GLN A 50 -0.49 10.36 5.71
C GLN A 50 -1.80 10.91 5.11
N MET A 51 -2.33 10.27 4.06
CA MET A 51 -3.63 10.67 3.51
C MET A 51 -4.77 10.55 4.54
N PHE A 52 -4.79 9.50 5.36
CA PHE A 52 -5.78 9.40 6.44
C PHE A 52 -5.62 10.51 7.49
N GLU A 53 -4.40 10.95 7.79
CA GLU A 53 -4.14 12.10 8.67
C GLU A 53 -4.62 13.42 8.04
N GLU A 54 -4.51 13.54 6.71
CA GLU A 54 -5.02 14.66 5.91
C GLU A 54 -6.55 14.62 5.67
N ARG A 55 -7.28 13.76 6.40
CA ARG A 55 -8.75 13.61 6.34
C ARG A 55 -9.29 12.99 5.04
N TYR A 56 -8.45 12.41 4.19
CA TYR A 56 -8.92 11.67 3.02
C TYR A 56 -9.70 10.41 3.43
N THR A 57 -10.69 10.04 2.64
CA THR A 57 -11.47 8.83 2.90
C THR A 57 -10.75 7.58 2.40
N VAL A 58 -11.20 6.41 2.86
CA VAL A 58 -10.69 5.12 2.36
C VAL A 58 -10.84 5.01 0.83
N LYS A 59 -11.87 5.64 0.26
CA LYS A 59 -12.11 5.63 -1.18
C LYS A 59 -11.07 6.47 -1.93
N ASP A 60 -10.78 7.68 -1.47
CA ASP A 60 -9.75 8.54 -2.06
C ASP A 60 -8.37 7.88 -2.05
N VAL A 61 -8.03 7.22 -0.94
CA VAL A 61 -6.79 6.46 -0.82
C VAL A 61 -6.77 5.30 -1.81
N ALA A 62 -7.86 4.54 -1.90
CA ALA A 62 -7.96 3.43 -2.85
C ALA A 62 -7.82 3.89 -4.31
N GLU A 63 -8.51 4.97 -4.70
CA GLU A 63 -8.43 5.55 -6.04
C GLU A 63 -6.99 6.05 -6.34
N HIS A 64 -6.32 6.66 -5.37
CA HIS A 64 -4.93 7.09 -5.50
C HIS A 64 -3.98 5.91 -5.79
N PHE A 65 -4.13 4.81 -5.05
CA PHE A 65 -3.28 3.64 -5.23
C PHE A 65 -3.63 2.80 -6.46
N GLU A 66 -4.90 2.76 -6.85
CA GLU A 66 -5.34 2.13 -8.10
C GLU A 66 -4.67 2.81 -9.30
N LYS A 67 -4.72 4.15 -9.36
CA LYS A 67 -4.07 4.94 -10.41
C LYS A 67 -2.55 4.82 -10.37
N TYR A 68 -1.94 4.79 -9.18
CA TYR A 68 -0.49 4.58 -9.04
C TYR A 68 -0.06 3.20 -9.57
N LEU A 69 -0.84 2.15 -9.34
CA LEU A 69 -0.57 0.81 -9.86
C LEU A 69 -0.71 0.74 -11.38
N GLU A 70 -1.73 1.40 -11.93
CA GLU A 70 -1.93 1.51 -13.38
C GLU A 70 -0.75 2.21 -14.07
N LEU A 71 -0.32 3.37 -13.54
CA LEU A 71 0.84 4.10 -14.06
C LEU A 71 2.14 3.31 -13.93
N ARG A 72 2.32 2.57 -12.83
CA ARG A 72 3.50 1.72 -12.62
C ARG A 72 3.51 0.51 -13.56
N ALA A 73 2.35 -0.01 -13.93
CA ALA A 73 2.23 -1.06 -14.94
C ALA A 73 2.55 -0.53 -16.35
N MET A 74 2.18 0.72 -16.66
CA MET A 74 2.49 1.37 -17.94
C MET A 74 3.95 1.82 -18.10
N ASN A 75 4.66 2.09 -16.99
CA ASN A 75 6.06 2.54 -17.03
C ASN A 75 7.08 1.39 -16.98
N VAL A 76 6.66 0.15 -17.25
CA VAL A 76 7.56 -0.91 -17.70
C VAL A 76 7.87 -0.63 -19.18
N PRO A 77 9.13 -0.49 -19.61
CA PRO A 77 9.42 -0.39 -21.04
C PRO A 77 8.94 -1.68 -21.71
N SER A 78 7.80 -1.59 -22.41
CA SER A 78 7.32 -2.60 -23.33
C SER A 78 8.26 -2.66 -24.53
N HIS A 79 9.47 -3.19 -24.35
CA HIS A 79 10.17 -3.88 -25.43
C HIS A 79 9.68 -5.33 -25.41
N THR A 80 8.69 -5.63 -26.25
CA THR A 80 8.55 -6.86 -27.06
C THR A 80 7.26 -6.78 -27.88
N THR A 81 7.44 -6.26 -29.10
CA THR A 81 6.83 -6.64 -30.39
C THR A 81 5.37 -7.10 -30.46
N LEU A 82 4.58 -6.35 -31.21
CA LEU A 82 3.64 -6.92 -32.18
C LEU A 82 3.69 -6.11 -33.50
N SER A 83 4.00 -6.87 -34.56
CA SER A 83 3.96 -6.57 -36.01
C SER A 83 5.11 -5.81 -36.63
#